data_AF-K2R0R2-F1
#
_entry.id   AF-K2R0R2-F1
#
_cell.length_a   1.000
_cell.length_b   1.000
_cell.length_c   1.000
_cell.angle_alpha   90.00
_cell.angle_beta   90.00
_cell.angle_gamma   90.00
#
_symmetry.space_group_name_H-M   'P 1'
#
loop_
_entity.id
_entity.type
_entity.pdbx_description
1 polymer ?
#
loop_
_entity_poly.entity_id
_entity_poly.type
_entity_poly.pdbx_seq_one_letter_code
_entity_poly.pdbx_strand_id
1 'polypeptide(L)'
;MSDTGTDAKLIRMANQIATFFLSQPEEVRAEGVATHINKFWEPRMRRRFHELMEMPDAGFLPLVVEAANSVKRPGAPDAAAVGLGQDAADGAPGGKGAATGESLSEPSIPETTP
;
A
#
# COMPACT_ATOMS: atom_id res chain seq x y z
N MET A 1 -19.13 19.12 3.04
CA MET A 1 -19.30 17.65 2.93
C MET A 1 -18.32 17.13 1.89
N SER A 2 -17.01 17.22 2.16
CA SER A 2 -15.97 16.98 1.13
C SER A 2 -14.92 15.94 1.56
N ASP A 3 -15.11 15.24 2.68
CA ASP A 3 -14.11 14.32 3.26
C ASP A 3 -14.27 12.86 2.81
N THR A 4 -15.48 12.44 2.39
CA THR A 4 -15.78 11.02 2.13
C THR A 4 -14.90 10.39 1.05
N GLY A 5 -14.54 11.15 0.00
CA GLY A 5 -13.67 10.66 -1.07
C GLY A 5 -12.22 10.45 -0.62
N THR A 6 -11.72 11.34 0.23
CA THR A 6 -10.36 11.27 0.80
C THR A 6 -10.27 10.14 1.82
N ASP A 7 -11.29 9.98 2.66
CA ASP A 7 -11.36 8.91 3.66
C ASP A 7 -11.41 7.53 3.02
N ALA A 8 -12.28 7.35 2.01
CA ALA A 8 -12.38 6.11 1.26
C ALA A 8 -11.06 5.77 0.56
N LYS A 9 -10.32 6.78 0.06
CA LYS A 9 -8.98 6.58 -0.50
C LYS A 9 -7.99 6.13 0.57
N LEU A 10 -8.01 6.72 1.76
CA LEU A 10 -7.14 6.35 2.87
C LEU A 10 -7.38 4.91 3.33
N ILE A 11 -8.66 4.52 3.48
CA ILE A 11 -9.07 3.14 3.79
C ILE A 11 -8.57 2.17 2.73
N ARG A 12 -8.79 2.49 1.44
CA ARG A 12 -8.33 1.68 0.33
C ARG A 12 -6.81 1.49 0.35
N MET A 13 -6.04 2.56 0.55
CA MET A 13 -4.58 2.48 0.63
C MET A 13 -4.12 1.59 1.79
N ALA A 14 -4.70 1.75 2.98
CA ALA A 14 -4.39 0.89 4.13
C ALA A 14 -4.66 -0.59 3.83
N ASN A 15 -5.81 -0.88 3.21
CA ASN A 15 -6.19 -2.23 2.83
C ASN A 15 -5.27 -2.82 1.76
N GLN A 16 -4.79 -2.02 0.81
CA GLN A 16 -3.81 -2.45 -0.19
C GLN A 16 -2.47 -2.83 0.44
N ILE A 17 -2.00 -2.03 1.41
CA ILE A 17 -0.78 -2.33 2.18
C ILE A 17 -0.98 -3.65 2.93
N ALA A 18 -2.10 -3.82 3.66
CA ALA A 18 -2.39 -5.07 4.36
C ALA A 18 -2.44 -6.28 3.42
N THR A 19 -3.07 -6.14 2.25
CA THR A 19 -3.16 -7.22 1.25
C THR A 19 -1.78 -7.68 0.79
N PHE A 20 -0.83 -6.75 0.59
CA PHE A 20 0.55 -7.10 0.26
C PHE A 20 1.22 -7.95 1.34
N PHE A 21 1.00 -7.61 2.61
CA PHE A 21 1.57 -8.34 3.75
C PHE A 21 0.89 -9.69 4.03
N LEU A 22 -0.26 -10.02 3.43
CA LEU A 22 -0.87 -11.35 3.56
C LEU A 22 0.03 -12.48 3.06
N SER A 23 0.95 -12.19 2.14
CA SER A 23 1.95 -13.15 1.63
C SER A 23 3.07 -13.48 2.63
N GLN A 24 3.23 -12.66 3.67
CA GLN A 24 4.29 -12.80 4.68
C GLN A 24 3.85 -13.75 5.82
N PRO A 25 4.76 -14.20 6.69
CA PRO A 25 4.40 -14.94 7.90
C PRO A 25 3.46 -14.14 8.82
N GLU A 26 2.46 -14.79 9.42
CA GLU A 26 1.39 -14.15 10.20
C GLU A 26 1.92 -13.25 11.32
N GLU A 27 2.97 -13.71 12.01
CA GLU A 27 3.62 -13.02 13.12
C GLU A 27 4.19 -11.64 12.76
N VAL A 28 4.59 -11.41 11.50
CA VAL A 28 5.18 -10.13 11.06
C VAL A 28 4.23 -9.26 10.27
N ARG A 29 3.03 -9.74 9.89
CA ARG A 29 2.14 -9.00 8.98
C ARG A 29 1.70 -7.68 9.60
N ALA A 30 1.19 -7.72 10.83
CA ALA A 30 0.64 -6.54 11.49
C ALA A 30 1.73 -5.49 11.75
N GLU A 31 2.91 -5.94 12.20
CA GLU A 31 4.06 -5.06 12.41
C GLU A 31 4.57 -4.46 11.09
N GLY A 32 4.61 -5.25 10.02
CA GLY A 32 5.00 -4.80 8.69
C GLY A 32 4.08 -3.71 8.14
N VAL A 33 2.75 -3.88 8.29
CA VAL A 33 1.75 -2.87 7.90
C VAL A 33 1.93 -1.59 8.71
N ALA A 34 2.04 -1.70 10.04
CA ALA A 34 2.22 -0.54 10.91
C ALA A 34 3.52 0.22 10.59
N THR A 35 4.61 -0.50 10.36
CA THR A 35 5.91 0.06 9.97
C THR A 35 5.82 0.81 8.66
N HIS A 36 5.13 0.24 7.66
CA HIS A 36 4.93 0.89 6.37
C HIS A 36 4.14 2.20 6.52
N ILE A 37 3.01 2.17 7.24
CA ILE A 37 2.21 3.37 7.52
C ILE A 37 3.07 4.42 8.25
N ASN A 38 3.80 4.03 9.29
CA ASN A 38 4.65 4.95 10.05
C ASN A 38 5.76 5.59 9.21
N LYS A 39 6.33 4.86 8.25
CA LYS A 39 7.45 5.32 7.43
C LYS A 39 7.02 6.21 6.27
N PHE A 40 5.88 5.91 5.65
CA PHE A 40 5.47 6.55 4.40
C PHE A 40 4.29 7.51 4.55
N TRP A 41 3.52 7.44 5.64
CA TRP A 41 2.38 8.33 5.83
C TRP A 41 2.77 9.57 6.64
N GLU A 42 2.35 10.71 6.11
CA GLU A 42 2.49 11.99 6.78
C GLU A 42 1.69 12.02 8.10
N PRO A 43 2.09 12.87 9.07
CA PRO A 43 1.39 13.01 10.33
C PRO A 43 -0.13 13.19 10.20
N ARG A 44 -0.58 13.99 9.22
CA ARG A 44 -2.02 14.26 8.99
C ARG A 44 -2.79 13.04 8.53
N MET A 45 -2.19 12.23 7.65
CA MET A 45 -2.78 10.98 7.19
C MET A 45 -2.92 9.99 8.35
N ARG A 46 -1.90 9.89 9.21
CA ARG A 46 -1.95 9.04 10.41
C ARG A 46 -2.97 9.53 11.42
N ARG A 47 -3.14 10.84 11.58
CA ARG A 47 -4.22 11.38 12.42
C ARG A 47 -5.59 10.97 11.87
N ARG A 48 -5.82 11.22 10.57
CA ARG A 48 -7.09 10.86 9.93
C ARG A 48 -7.35 9.36 10.00
N PHE A 49 -6.33 8.53 9.81
CA PHE A 49 -6.41 7.07 9.98
C PHE A 49 -6.98 6.67 11.34
N HIS A 50 -6.48 7.26 12.42
CA HIS A 50 -6.99 6.98 13.76
C HIS A 50 -8.42 7.49 13.96
N GLU A 51 -8.77 8.65 13.41
CA GLU A 51 -10.17 9.13 13.42
C GLU A 51 -11.10 8.16 12.68
N LEU A 52 -10.65 7.58 11.55
CA LEU A 52 -11.43 6.57 10.81
C LEU A 52 -11.54 5.24 11.56
N MET A 53 -10.55 4.87 12.38
CA MET A 53 -10.60 3.68 13.24
C MET A 53 -11.67 3.78 14.33
N GLU A 54 -12.05 4.99 14.73
CA GLU A 54 -13.11 5.22 15.70
C GLU A 54 -14.51 5.11 15.09
N MET A 55 -14.61 5.14 13.75
CA MET A 55 -15.89 4.94 13.06
C MET A 55 -16.21 3.44 12.91
N PRO A 56 -17.41 3.01 13.35
CA PRO A 56 -17.86 1.64 13.10
C PRO A 56 -18.00 1.40 11.59
N ASP A 57 -17.66 0.19 11.15
CA ASP A 57 -17.82 -0.27 9.76
C ASP A 57 -17.13 0.61 8.69
N ALA A 58 -16.02 1.27 9.04
CA ALA A 58 -15.24 2.06 8.09
C ALA A 58 -14.64 1.23 6.92
N GLY A 59 -14.69 -0.10 6.98
CA GLY A 59 -14.26 -0.98 5.87
C GLY A 59 -12.77 -1.32 5.87
N PHE A 60 -12.11 -1.24 7.01
CA PHE A 60 -10.73 -1.70 7.17
C PHE A 60 -10.63 -3.22 7.26
N LEU A 61 -9.58 -3.79 6.67
CA LEU A 61 -9.28 -5.21 6.84
C LEU A 61 -8.87 -5.52 8.29
N PRO A 62 -9.14 -6.74 8.79
CA PRO A 62 -8.77 -7.13 10.16
C PRO A 62 -7.30 -6.88 10.48
N LEU A 63 -6.42 -7.19 9.51
CA LEU A 63 -4.98 -6.95 9.64
C LEU A 63 -4.60 -5.48 9.85
N VAL A 64 -5.34 -4.55 9.23
CA VAL A 64 -5.13 -3.11 9.41
C VAL A 64 -5.55 -2.68 10.82
N VAL A 65 -6.64 -3.25 11.34
CA VAL A 65 -7.13 -3.01 12.69
C VAL A 65 -6.12 -3.51 13.73
N GLU A 66 -5.54 -4.70 13.52
CA GLU A 66 -4.48 -5.22 14.39
C GLU A 66 -3.24 -4.31 14.37
N ALA A 67 -2.80 -3.91 13.17
CA ALA A 67 -1.67 -3.01 12.98
C ALA A 67 -1.87 -1.62 13.60
N ALA A 68 -3.12 -1.16 13.76
CA ALA A 68 -3.43 0.17 14.26
C ALA A 68 -2.85 0.45 15.66
N ASN A 69 -2.65 -0.58 16.48
CA ASN A 69 -2.03 -0.47 17.81
C ASN A 69 -0.55 -0.06 17.74
N SER A 70 0.13 -0.40 16.65
CA SER A 70 1.55 -0.10 16.41
C SER A 70 1.77 1.13 15.53
N VAL A 71 0.70 1.73 15.00
CA VAL A 71 0.76 3.00 14.26
C VAL A 71 0.94 4.15 15.25
N LYS A 72 1.99 4.96 15.03
CA LYS A 72 2.32 6.08 15.90
C LYS A 72 1.32 7.22 15.69
N ARG A 73 0.61 7.58 16.75
CA ARG A 73 -0.21 8.80 16.82
C ARG A 73 0.69 10.03 16.72
N PRO A 74 0.41 10.97 15.81
CA PRO A 74 1.12 12.24 15.80
C PRO A 74 0.85 13.03 17.09
N GLY A 75 1.87 13.71 17.60
CA GLY A 75 1.68 14.80 18.58
C GLY A 75 0.98 16.01 17.96
N ALA A 76 0.50 16.93 18.80
CA ALA A 76 -0.33 18.10 18.47
C ALA A 76 0.13 18.94 17.24
N PRO A 77 -0.78 19.68 16.58
CA PRO A 77 -0.79 19.89 15.13
C PRO A 77 0.16 20.98 14.66
N ASP A 78 0.71 20.78 13.45
CA ASP A 78 1.04 21.91 12.57
C ASP A 78 0.02 21.97 11.42
N ALA A 79 -0.77 23.03 11.45
CA ALA A 79 -1.99 23.20 10.70
C ALA A 79 -1.78 23.85 9.31
N ALA A 80 -0.71 23.53 8.55
CA ALA A 80 -0.56 24.06 7.17
C ALA A 80 -0.27 23.11 5.96
N ALA A 81 -0.08 21.80 6.06
CA ALA A 81 0.19 20.94 4.87
C ALA A 81 -1.04 20.16 4.36
N VAL A 82 -2.01 20.81 3.70
CA VAL A 82 -3.03 20.09 2.92
C VAL A 82 -2.44 19.89 1.53
N GLY A 83 -1.95 18.68 1.28
CA GLY A 83 -1.32 18.32 0.01
C GLY A 83 -1.38 16.82 -0.21
N LEU A 84 -2.59 16.23 -0.20
CA LEU A 84 -2.77 14.93 -0.83
C LEU A 84 -2.75 15.16 -2.34
N GLY A 85 -1.53 15.27 -2.87
CA GLY A 85 -1.21 15.44 -4.27
C GLY A 85 -2.03 14.50 -5.13
N GLN A 86 -2.57 15.04 -6.21
CA GLN A 86 -3.50 14.38 -7.11
C GLN A 86 -2.72 13.55 -8.13
N ASP A 87 -1.68 12.81 -7.71
CA ASP A 87 -0.68 12.25 -8.64
C ASP A 87 -0.05 10.91 -8.22
N ALA A 88 -0.55 10.23 -7.19
CA ALA A 88 -0.06 8.89 -6.81
C ALA A 88 -0.61 7.75 -7.70
N ALA A 89 -0.50 7.89 -9.03
CA ALA A 89 -0.76 6.84 -10.01
C ALA A 89 0.53 6.17 -10.52
N ASP A 90 1.71 6.61 -10.07
CA ASP A 90 2.99 6.03 -10.49
C ASP A 90 3.88 5.83 -9.25
N GLY A 91 4.32 4.60 -8.98
CA GLY A 91 5.25 4.35 -7.88
C GLY A 91 5.02 3.07 -7.07
N ALA A 92 4.75 1.93 -7.72
CA ALA A 92 5.20 0.66 -7.15
C ALA A 92 6.63 0.43 -7.66
N PRO A 93 7.67 0.31 -6.81
CA PRO A 93 8.99 -0.08 -7.28
C PRO A 93 8.90 -1.51 -7.80
N GLY A 94 9.40 -1.71 -9.02
CA GLY A 94 9.33 -2.96 -9.75
C GLY A 94 9.74 -4.17 -8.91
N GLY A 95 8.76 -5.02 -8.61
CA GLY A 95 9.00 -6.39 -8.22
C GLY A 95 9.46 -7.17 -9.44
N LYS A 96 10.77 -7.21 -9.69
CA LYS A 96 11.35 -8.20 -10.59
C LYS A 96 11.27 -9.57 -9.92
N GLY A 97 10.31 -10.38 -10.35
CA GLY A 97 10.11 -11.76 -9.91
C GLY A 97 9.73 -12.65 -11.08
N ALA A 98 10.75 -13.30 -11.63
CA ALA A 98 10.77 -14.55 -12.41
C ALA A 98 9.51 -15.02 -13.16
N ALA A 99 9.64 -15.11 -14.49
CA ALA A 99 9.01 -16.20 -15.23
C ALA A 99 9.94 -16.66 -16.36
N THR A 100 10.24 -17.96 -16.31
CA THR A 100 10.55 -18.85 -17.44
C THR A 100 11.94 -18.73 -18.06
N GLY A 101 12.84 -19.56 -17.54
CA GLY A 101 13.83 -20.19 -18.39
C GLY A 101 13.12 -21.16 -19.32
N GLU A 102 13.29 -20.97 -20.62
CA GLU A 102 13.43 -22.08 -21.56
C GLU A 102 14.37 -21.60 -22.67
N SER A 103 15.62 -22.04 -22.58
CA SER A 103 16.50 -22.09 -23.74
C SER A 103 15.92 -23.11 -24.70
N LEU A 104 15.63 -22.72 -25.94
CA LEU A 104 15.88 -23.61 -27.06
C LEU A 104 16.19 -22.79 -28.31
N SER A 105 17.36 -23.08 -28.85
CA SER A 105 18.00 -22.47 -30.00
C SER A 105 17.14 -22.57 -31.26
N GLU A 106 17.08 -21.48 -32.01
CA GLU A 106 16.69 -21.47 -33.43
C GLU A 106 17.87 -22.03 -34.25
N PRO A 107 17.71 -23.14 -35.01
CA PRO A 107 18.63 -23.43 -36.08
C PRO A 107 18.19 -22.68 -37.35
N SER A 108 19.07 -21.81 -37.86
CA SER A 108 18.94 -21.19 -39.17
C SER A 108 18.56 -22.21 -40.25
N ILE A 109 17.45 -21.96 -40.93
CA ILE A 109 17.15 -22.61 -42.22
C ILE A 109 17.63 -21.65 -43.32
N PRO A 110 18.45 -22.09 -44.28
CA PRO A 110 18.89 -21.24 -45.39
C PRO A 110 17.78 -21.10 -46.43
N GLU A 111 17.62 -19.88 -46.95
CA GLU A 111 16.73 -19.55 -48.05
C GLU A 111 17.22 -20.25 -49.34
N THR A 112 16.36 -21.03 -49.99
CA THR A 112 16.55 -21.45 -51.39
C THR A 112 15.25 -21.27 -52.14
N THR A 113 15.34 -20.29 -53.04
CA THR A 113 14.61 -19.99 -54.27
C THR A 113 13.82 -21.15 -54.90
N PRO A 114 12.69 -20.81 -55.54
CA PRO A 114 12.55 -21.13 -56.97
C PRO A 114 12.44 -19.88 -57.86
#